data_AF-A0A8T7A4D1-F1
#
_entry.id   AF-A0A8T7A4D1-F1
#
_cell.length_a   1.000
_cell.length_b   1.000
_cell.length_c   1.000
_cell.angle_alpha   90.00
_cell.angle_beta   90.00
_cell.angle_gamma   90.00
#
_symmetry.space_group_name_H-M   'P 1'
#
loop_
_entity.id
_entity.type
_entity.pdbx_description
1 polymer ?
#
loop_
_entity_poly.entity_id
_entity_poly.type
_entity_poly.pdbx_seq_one_letter_code
_entity_poly.pdbx_strand_id
1 'polypeptide(L)' 'TPLMSVTNAISSVIIVGALLQIGSSVTAILVMATVSVLIASINIGGGFSVTQRMLQMFRKEE' A
#
# COMPACT_ATOMS: atom_id res chain seq x y z
N THR A 1 -8.30 -8.03 -12.18
CA THR A 1 -7.44 -9.20 -12.49
C THR A 1 -6.32 -9.28 -11.45
N PRO A 2 -5.74 -10.46 -11.18
CA PRO A 2 -4.68 -10.59 -10.16
C PRO A 2 -3.48 -9.68 -10.42
N LEU A 3 -3.04 -9.60 -11.69
CA LEU A 3 -1.91 -8.77 -12.09
C LEU A 3 -2.14 -7.28 -11.79
N MET A 4 -3.31 -6.74 -12.13
CA MET A 4 -3.67 -5.35 -11.86
C MET A 4 -3.77 -5.06 -10.35
N SER A 5 -4.29 -6.02 -9.57
CA SER A 5 -4.39 -5.88 -8.11
C SER A 5 -3.00 -5.84 -7.45
N VAL A 6 -2.07 -6.69 -7.91
CA VAL A 6 -0.69 -6.70 -7.44
C VAL A 6 0.04 -5.41 -7.81
N THR A 7 -0.07 -4.94 -9.07
CA THR A 7 0.61 -3.71 -9.48
C THR A 7 0.07 -2.49 -8.73
N ASN A 8 -1.22 -2.47 -8.37
CA ASN A 8 -1.79 -1.46 -7.48
C ASN A 8 -1.14 -1.52 -6.08
N ALA A 9 -1.08 -2.69 -5.45
CA ALA A 9 -0.44 -2.84 -4.13
C ALA A 9 1.05 -2.45 -4.15
N ILE A 10 1.78 -2.82 -5.20
CA ILE A 10 3.21 -2.50 -5.35
C ILE A 10 3.44 -1.01 -5.63
N SER A 11 2.52 -0.33 -6.32
CA SER A 11 2.64 1.12 -6.57
C SER A 11 2.75 1.94 -5.28
N SER A 12 2.31 1.38 -4.14
CA SER A 12 2.48 1.97 -2.81
C SER A 12 3.93 2.03 -2.30
N VAL A 13 4.94 1.69 -3.12
CA VAL A 13 6.37 1.96 -2.83
C VAL A 13 6.65 3.44 -2.50
N ILE A 14 5.75 4.35 -2.89
CA ILE A 14 5.74 5.75 -2.45
C ILE A 14 5.79 5.93 -0.93
N ILE A 15 5.38 4.91 -0.15
CA ILE A 15 5.49 4.91 1.32
C ILE A 15 6.93 5.15 1.80
N VAL A 16 7.92 4.68 1.04
CA VAL A 16 9.35 4.90 1.35
C VAL A 16 9.66 6.40 1.35
N GLY A 17 9.15 7.16 0.37
CA GLY A 17 9.31 8.61 0.31
C GLY A 17 8.65 9.32 1.49
N ALA A 18 7.47 8.86 1.91
CA ALA A 18 6.79 9.43 3.08
C ALA A 18 7.53 9.12 4.40
N LEU A 19 8.08 7.92 4.55
CA LEU A 19 8.89 7.53 5.72
C LEU A 19 10.16 8.37 5.86
N LEU A 20 10.79 8.78 4.75
CA LEU A 20 11.94 9.69 4.80
C LEU A 20 11.59 11.05 5.41
N GLN A 21 10.34 11.48 5.31
CA GLN A 21 9.88 12.79 5.80
C GLN A 21 9.35 12.77 7.23
N ILE A 22 9.29 11.61 7.89
CA ILE A 22 8.72 11.43 9.23
C ILE A 22 9.52 12.09 10.37
N GLY A 23 10.67 12.69 10.06
CA GLY A 23 11.47 13.50 11.00
C GLY A 23 11.52 14.99 10.65
N SER A 24 10.68 15.49 9.75
CA SER A 24 10.72 16.90 9.34
C SER A 24 10.40 17.85 10.49
N SER A 25 11.19 18.93 10.63
CA SER A 25 10.94 20.02 11.58
C SER A 25 9.79 20.93 11.16
N VAL A 26 9.28 20.78 9.93
CA VAL A 26 8.13 21.54 9.42
C VAL A 26 6.86 20.74 9.70
N THR A 27 6.02 21.25 10.60
CA THR A 27 4.77 20.58 11.01
C THR A 27 3.88 20.20 9.83
N ALA A 28 3.78 21.05 8.81
CA ALA A 28 2.98 20.76 7.62
C ALA A 28 3.50 19.52 6.86
N ILE A 29 4.83 19.38 6.74
CA ILE A 29 5.46 18.22 6.09
C ILE A 29 5.23 16.96 6.93
N LEU A 30 5.37 17.06 8.26
CA LEU A 30 5.14 15.94 9.17
C LEU A 30 3.69 15.41 9.10
N VAL A 31 2.72 16.32 9.05
CA VAL A 31 1.30 15.96 8.89
C VAL A 31 1.07 15.27 7.54
N MET A 32 1.60 15.84 6.45
CA MET A 32 1.48 15.25 5.11
C MET A 32 2.16 13.88 5.02
N ALA A 33 3.33 13.71 5.63
CA ALA A 33 4.06 12.44 5.68
C ALA A 33 3.25 11.38 6.45
N THR A 34 2.68 11.75 7.58
CA THR A 34 1.85 10.86 8.40
C THR A 34 0.60 10.41 7.65
N VAL A 35 -0.11 11.34 6.99
CA VAL A 35 -1.28 11.02 6.15
C VAL A 35 -0.90 10.15 4.95
N SER A 36 0.24 10.45 4.31
CA SER A 36 0.74 9.68 3.17
C SER A 36 1.05 8.24 3.57
N VAL A 37 1.70 8.03 4.72
CA VAL A 37 1.96 6.69 5.26
C VAL A 37 0.65 5.96 5.54
N LEU A 38 -0.33 6.60 6.19
CA LEU A 38 -1.63 6.00 6.46
C LEU A 38 -2.33 5.52 5.18
N ILE A 39 -2.42 6.37 4.16
CA ILE A 39 -3.08 6.03 2.89
C ILE A 39 -2.32 4.91 2.18
N ALA A 40 -0.98 4.99 2.12
CA ALA A 40 -0.17 3.95 1.50
C ALA A 40 -0.32 2.61 2.23
N SER A 41 -0.37 2.60 3.57
CA SER A 41 -0.60 1.38 4.36
C SER A 41 -1.96 0.74 4.04
N ILE A 42 -3.02 1.54 3.88
CA ILE A 42 -4.34 1.03 3.47
C ILE A 42 -4.27 0.40 2.09
N ASN A 43 -3.60 1.04 1.13
CA ASN A 43 -3.47 0.51 -0.23
C ASN A 43 -2.66 -0.80 -0.26
N ILE A 44 -1.55 -0.87 0.49
CA ILE A 44 -0.75 -2.11 0.66
C ILE A 44 -1.63 -3.22 1.23
N GLY A 45 -2.24 -3.00 2.40
CA GLY A 45 -3.03 -4.03 3.08
C GLY A 45 -4.23 -4.49 2.27
N GLY A 46 -5.01 -3.54 1.72
CA GLY A 46 -6.17 -3.84 0.88
C GLY A 46 -5.79 -4.51 -0.44
N GLY A 47 -4.77 -4.00 -1.13
CA GLY A 47 -4.30 -4.51 -2.40
C GLY A 47 -3.78 -5.94 -2.31
N PHE A 48 -3.01 -6.27 -1.26
CA PHE A 48 -2.56 -7.65 -1.05
C PHE A 48 -3.70 -8.57 -0.61
N SER A 49 -4.61 -8.12 0.27
CA SER A 49 -5.77 -8.93 0.69
C SER A 49 -6.69 -9.30 -0.49
N VAL A 50 -7.00 -8.33 -1.36
CA VAL A 50 -7.80 -8.57 -2.56
C VAL A 50 -7.06 -9.48 -3.54
N THR A 51 -5.76 -9.26 -3.74
CA THR A 51 -4.94 -10.15 -4.57
C THR A 51 -4.99 -11.59 -4.08
N GLN A 52 -4.86 -11.80 -2.77
CA GLN A 52 -4.92 -13.13 -2.17
C GLN A 52 -6.26 -13.82 -2.45
N ARG A 53 -7.38 -13.11 -2.26
CA ARG A 53 -8.72 -13.61 -2.62
C ARG A 53 -8.82 -13.97 -4.10
N MET A 54 -8.23 -13.16 -4.97
CA MET A 54 -8.19 -13.45 -6.40
C MET A 54 -7.37 -14.69 -6.75
N LEU A 55 -6.22 -14.87 -6.10
CA LEU A 55 -5.35 -16.04 -6.31
C LEU A 55 -5.98 -17.33 -5.75
N GLN A 56 -6.78 -17.23 -4.69
CA GLN A 56 -7.54 -18.37 -4.15
C GLN A 56 -8.53 -18.95 -5.16
N MET A 57 -9.09 -18.13 -6.07
CA MET A 57 -9.99 -18.61 -7.13
C MET A 57 -9.30 -19.51 -8.18
N PHE A 58 -7.96 -19.56 -8.21
CA PHE A 58 -7.20 -20.44 -9.09
C PHE A 58 -6.71 -21.72 -8.40
N ARG A 59 -6.96 -21.87 -7.09
CA ARG A 59 -6.68 -23.12 -6.39
C ARG A 59 -7.79 -24.12 -6.73
N LYS A 60 -7.42 -25.33 -7.14
CA LYS A 60 -8.39 -26.42 -7.27
C LYS A 60 -8.94 -26.76 -5.89
N GLU A 61 -10.26 -26.91 -5.81
CA GLU A 61 -10.92 -27.57 -4.69
C GLU A 61 -10.36 -29.00 -4.65
N GLU A 62 -9.68 -29.37 -3.56
CA GLU A 62 -9.59 -30.80 -3.19
C GLU A 62 -10.95 -31.26 -2.67
#